data_AF-A0A1F5DDF6-F1
#
_entry.id   AF-A0A1F5DDF6-F1
#
_cell.length_a   1.000
_cell.length_b   1.000
_cell.length_c   1.000
_cell.angle_alpha   90.00
_cell.angle_beta   90.00
_cell.angle_gamma   90.00
#
_symmetry.space_group_name_H-M   'P 1'
#
loop_
_entity.id
_entity.type
_entity.pdbx_description
1 polymer ?
#
loop_
_entity_poly.entity_id
_entity_poly.type
_entity_poly.pdbx_seq_one_letter_code
_entity_poly.pdbx_strand_id
1 'polypeptide(L)' 'MGLAVAFIVGIYLGELVKALVDDLIMPIVQLVIPGVAWEEITAGPFRIGHFIGALITFLIIAFVIFILVKITKKWGIE' A
#
# COMPACT_ATOMS: atom_id res chain seq x y z
N MET A 1 24.52 14.63 6.88
CA MET A 1 23.23 14.94 7.55
C MET A 1 22.03 14.81 6.59
N GLY A 2 22.07 15.37 5.37
CA GLY A 2 20.95 15.27 4.40
C GLY A 2 20.50 13.86 3.99
N LEU A 3 21.45 12.92 3.81
CA LEU A 3 21.13 11.51 3.49
C LEU A 3 20.27 10.84 4.58
N ALA A 4 20.55 11.11 5.85
CA ALA A 4 19.81 10.52 6.97
C ALA A 4 18.37 11.06 7.03
N VAL A 5 18.18 12.36 6.79
CA VAL A 5 16.85 12.98 6.77
C VAL A 5 16.02 12.45 5.60
N ALA A 6 16.60 12.38 4.40
CA ALA A 6 15.94 11.84 3.22
C ALA A 6 15.53 10.37 3.41
N PHE A 7 16.39 9.56 4.05
CA PHE A 7 16.10 8.15 4.33
C PHE A 7 14.93 7.99 5.32
N ILE A 8 14.92 8.76 6.41
CA ILE A 8 13.85 8.73 7.40
C ILE A 8 12.51 9.16 6.77
N VAL A 9 12.50 10.25 5.99
CA VAL A 9 11.29 10.70 5.29
C VAL A 9 10.80 9.62 4.31
N GLY A 10 11.71 8.95 3.59
CA GLY A 10 11.35 7.86 2.68
C GLY A 10 10.66 6.68 3.38
N ILE A 11 11.13 6.29 4.57
CA ILE A 11 10.51 5.22 5.36
C ILE A 11 9.10 5.62 5.79
N TYR A 12 8.95 6.79 6.42
CA TYR A 12 7.66 7.25 6.94
C TYR A 12 6.64 7.52 5.83
N LEU A 13 7.09 7.99 4.65
CA LEU A 13 6.20 8.17 3.50
C LEU A 13 5.66 6.82 3.01
N GLY A 14 6.49 5.77 3.01
CA GLY A 14 6.06 4.41 2.70
C GLY A 14 5.03 3.88 3.70
N GLU A 15 5.24 4.11 5.00
CA GLU A 15 4.29 3.74 6.06
C GLU A 15 2.96 4.49 5.94
N LEU A 16 3.00 5.79 5.62
CA LEU A 16 1.80 6.60 5.40
C LEU A 16 0.97 6.06 4.23
N VAL A 17 1.62 5.71 3.12
CA VAL A 17 0.94 5.11 1.97
C VAL A 17 0.39 3.73 2.33
N LYS A 18 1.14 2.92 3.09
CA LYS A 18 0.65 1.62 3.55
C LYS A 18 -0.59 1.76 4.43
N ALA A 19 -0.61 2.68 5.38
CA ALA A 19 -1.79 2.96 6.21
C ALA A 19 -3.00 3.38 5.37
N LEU A 20 -2.81 4.20 4.33
CA LEU A 20 -3.88 4.54 3.39
C LEU A 20 -4.46 3.28 2.71
N VAL A 21 -3.63 2.29 2.39
CA VAL A 21 -4.11 1.04 1.79
C VAL A 21 -4.81 0.16 2.81
N ASP A 22 -4.15 -0.12 3.93
CA ASP A 22 -4.62 -1.08 4.93
C ASP A 22 -5.87 -0.54 5.67
N ASP A 23 -5.94 0.76 5.93
CA ASP A 23 -7.01 1.37 6.74
C ASP A 23 -8.15 1.97 5.91
N LEU A 24 -7.92 2.35 4.63
CA LEU A 24 -8.97 2.88 3.76
C LEU A 24 -9.31 1.96 2.59
N ILE A 25 -8.33 1.45 1.85
CA ILE A 25 -8.62 0.66 0.64
C ILE A 25 -9.09 -0.76 0.98
N MET A 26 -8.41 -1.45 1.89
CA MET A 26 -8.76 -2.84 2.24
C MET A 26 -10.18 -2.97 2.81
N PRO A 27 -10.67 -2.06 3.69
CA PRO A 27 -12.07 -2.08 4.12
C PRO A 27 -13.06 -1.90 2.97
N ILE A 28 -12.73 -1.08 1.95
CA ILE A 28 -13.57 -0.92 0.75
C ILE A 28 -13.60 -2.23 -0.06
N VAL A 29 -12.46 -2.90 -0.21
CA VAL A 29 -12.37 -4.20 -0.89
C VAL A 29 -13.19 -5.27 -0.15
N GLN A 30 -13.11 -5.29 1.18
CA GLN A 30 -13.90 -6.19 2.03
C GLN A 30 -15.40 -5.91 1.96
N LEU A 31 -15.80 -4.64 1.80
CA LEU A 31 -17.21 -4.26 1.62
C LEU A 31 -17.81 -4.81 0.32
N VAL A 32 -17.01 -4.90 -0.76
CA VAL A 32 -17.47 -5.43 -2.06
C VAL A 32 -17.57 -6.95 -2.05
N ILE A 33 -16.78 -7.65 -1.22
CA ILE A 33 -16.84 -9.11 -1.11
C ILE A 33 -17.06 -9.51 0.36
N PRO A 34 -18.30 -9.34 0.84
CA PRO A 34 -18.63 -9.57 2.25
C PRO A 34 -18.54 -11.06 2.61
N GLY A 35 -17.98 -11.35 3.78
CA GLY A 35 -18.01 -12.68 4.39
C GLY A 35 -16.83 -13.61 4.06
N VAL A 36 -15.86 -13.17 3.26
CA VAL A 36 -14.62 -13.94 3.02
C VAL A 36 -13.48 -13.27 3.78
N ALA A 37 -12.93 -13.97 4.78
CA ALA A 37 -11.67 -13.57 5.40
C ALA A 37 -10.54 -13.81 4.39
N TRP A 38 -10.27 -12.81 3.54
CA TRP A 38 -9.32 -12.88 2.44
C TRP A 38 -7.94 -13.39 2.86
N GLU A 39 -7.47 -13.00 4.04
CA GLU A 39 -6.17 -13.40 4.58
C GLU A 39 -6.13 -14.86 5.09
N GLU A 40 -7.30 -15.45 5.31
CA GLU A 40 -7.47 -16.82 5.82
C GLU A 40 -7.69 -17.85 4.70
N ILE A 41 -7.72 -17.42 3.43
CA ILE A 41 -7.78 -18.33 2.29
C ILE A 41 -6.46 -19.11 2.22
N THR A 42 -6.51 -20.37 2.65
CA THR A 42 -5.39 -21.30 2.61
C THR A 42 -5.64 -22.41 1.58
N ALA A 43 -4.58 -22.83 0.90
CA ALA A 43 -4.56 -24.07 0.13
C ALA A 43 -3.49 -24.99 0.75
N GLY A 44 -3.91 -25.84 1.69
CA GLY A 44 -2.99 -26.63 2.50
C GLY A 44 -2.12 -25.72 3.39
N PRO A 45 -0.78 -25.88 3.43
CA PRO A 45 0.09 -25.03 4.25
C PRO A 45 0.30 -23.62 3.67
N PHE A 46 -0.20 -23.34 2.46
CA PHE A 46 0.04 -22.08 1.77
C PHE A 46 -1.08 -21.06 2.04
N ARG A 47 -0.71 -19.89 2.60
CA ARG A 47 -1.60 -18.74 2.84
C ARG A 47 -1.72 -17.87 1.58
N ILE A 48 -2.40 -18.39 0.56
CA ILE A 48 -2.58 -17.71 -0.73
C ILE A 48 -3.29 -16.37 -0.56
N GLY A 49 -4.29 -16.34 0.30
CA GLY A 49 -5.06 -15.15 0.63
C GLY A 49 -4.20 -13.97 1.09
N HIS A 50 -3.30 -14.23 2.04
CA HIS A 50 -2.34 -13.24 2.53
C HIS A 50 -1.38 -12.77 1.43
N PHE A 51 -0.89 -13.68 0.58
CA PHE A 51 0.00 -13.33 -0.53
C PHE A 51 -0.67 -12.41 -1.55
N ILE A 52 -1.92 -12.71 -1.94
CA ILE A 52 -2.68 -11.88 -2.87
C ILE A 52 -2.98 -10.50 -2.25
N GLY A 53 -3.33 -10.45 -0.96
CA GLY A 53 -3.48 -9.20 -0.21
C GLY A 53 -2.21 -8.36 -0.28
N ALA A 54 -1.05 -8.94 0.05
CA ALA A 54 0.24 -8.25 -0.02
C ALA A 54 0.59 -7.77 -1.45
N LEU A 55 0.24 -8.56 -2.47
CA LEU A 55 0.47 -8.21 -3.88
C LEU A 55 -0.42 -7.03 -4.32
N ILE A 56 -1.68 -7.01 -3.91
CA ILE A 56 -2.59 -5.88 -4.13
C ILE A 56 -2.06 -4.63 -3.42
N THR A 57 -1.66 -4.75 -2.15
CA THR A 57 -1.09 -3.64 -1.37
C THR A 57 0.15 -3.07 -2.05
N PHE A 58 1.05 -3.92 -2.56
CA PHE A 58 2.22 -3.48 -3.33
C PHE A 58 1.83 -2.69 -4.59
N LEU A 59 0.85 -3.17 -5.37
CA LEU A 59 0.38 -2.48 -6.57
C LEU A 59 -0.25 -1.12 -6.24
N ILE A 60 -1.03 -1.04 -5.16
CA ILE A 60 -1.63 0.23 -4.73
C ILE A 60 -0.57 1.20 -4.24
N ILE A 61 0.39 0.75 -3.42
CA ILE A 61 1.51 1.59 -2.97
C ILE A 61 2.28 2.15 -4.18
N ALA A 62 2.62 1.30 -5.16
CA ALA A 62 3.30 1.73 -6.38
C ALA A 62 2.46 2.76 -7.17
N PHE A 63 1.15 2.57 -7.25
CA PHE A 63 0.23 3.50 -7.92
C PHE A 63 0.10 4.85 -7.18
N VAL A 64 -0.02 4.84 -5.86
CA VAL A 64 -0.11 6.07 -5.05
C VAL A 64 1.20 6.85 -5.10
N ILE A 65 2.35 6.17 -4.99
CA ILE A 65 3.67 6.81 -5.14
C ILE A 65 3.79 7.42 -6.54
N PHE A 66 3.35 6.71 -7.59
CA PHE A 66 3.32 7.25 -8.94
C PHE A 66 2.49 8.54 -9.04
N ILE A 67 1.29 8.57 -8.43
CA ILE A 67 0.46 9.78 -8.39
C ILE A 67 1.15 10.89 -7.62
N LEU A 68 1.75 10.63 -6.46
CA LEU A 68 2.45 11.62 -5.66
C LEU A 68 3.60 12.25 -6.43
N VAL A 69 4.47 11.43 -7.05
CA VAL A 69 5.58 11.93 -7.89
C VAL A 69 5.04 12.74 -9.08
N LYS A 70 3.94 12.29 -9.70
CA LYS A 70 3.30 13.00 -10.81
C LYS A 70 2.71 14.35 -10.37
N ILE A 71 2.16 14.45 -9.16
CA ILE A 71 1.64 15.69 -8.58
C ILE A 71 2.81 16.63 -8.28
N THR A 72 3.86 16.17 -7.62
CA THR A 72 5.04 17.00 -7.30
C THR A 72 5.64 17.61 -8.57
N LYS A 73 5.83 16.81 -9.63
CA LYS A 73 6.29 17.29 -10.95
C LYS A 73 5.33 18.28 -11.61
N LYS A 74 4.02 18.17 -11.35
CA LYS A 74 3.01 19.09 -11.89
C LYS A 74 2.97 20.42 -11.13
N TRP A 75 3.38 20.44 -9.87
CA TRP A 75 3.28 21.61 -8.98
C TRP A 75 4.59 22.42 -8.88
N GLY A 76 5.67 21.98 -9.53
CA GLY A 76 6.91 22.75 -9.64
C GLY A 76 7.64 22.99 -8.31
N ILE A 77 7.39 22.13 -7.31
CA ILE A 77 8.16 22.11 -6.05
C ILE A 77 9.49 21.35 -6.25
N GLU A 78 9.60 20.59 -7.34
CA GLU A 78 10.75 20.48 -8.26
C GLU A 78 10.22 20.35 -9.70
#